data_AF-A0A1H0A6W1-F1
#
_entry.id   AF-A0A1H0A6W1-F1
#
_cell.length_a   1.000
_cell.length_b   1.000
_cell.length_c   1.000
_cell.angle_alpha   90.00
_cell.angle_beta   90.00
_cell.angle_gamma   90.00
#
_symmetry.space_group_name_H-M   'P 1'
#
loop_
_entity.id
_entity.type
_entity.pdbx_description
1 polymer ?
#
loop_
_entity_poly.entity_id
_entity_poly.type
_entity_poly.pdbx_seq_one_letter_code
_entity_poly.pdbx_strand_id
1 'polypeptide(L)'
;MVRAYDLLTGTQLCIAFIYVAMAFLFQKKQEFHILFLFGMPIMYICWGSVLIYYFSYFLYLTLLWMLLGFLLGIVISVYKSNWFSQLYYIESKHSIICHKAIVLLGYFLVSALAAGMLQLFLYNYSDYIYNWNFNEGMGLIIGVFMGVCWGSAGVMLLNVQWVDERHEDCSFTSSS
;
A
#
# COMPACT_ATOMS: atom_id res chain seq x y z
N MET A 1 5.33 -23.91 14.02
CA MET A 1 4.90 -22.51 14.19
C MET A 1 6.08 -21.53 14.16
N VAL A 2 7.15 -21.72 14.94
CA VAL A 2 8.31 -20.80 15.00
C VAL A 2 8.97 -20.52 13.64
N ARG A 3 9.27 -21.53 12.81
CA ARG A 3 9.88 -21.30 11.48
C ARG A 3 9.01 -20.50 10.50
N ALA A 4 7.68 -20.67 10.58
CA ALA A 4 6.75 -19.90 9.73
C ALA A 4 6.66 -18.44 10.22
N TYR A 5 6.74 -18.25 11.53
CA TYR A 5 6.80 -16.94 12.16
C TYR A 5 8.08 -16.18 11.78
N ASP A 6 9.25 -16.82 11.82
CA ASP A 6 10.53 -16.21 11.43
C ASP A 6 10.53 -15.78 9.96
N LEU A 7 10.00 -16.62 9.07
CA LEU A 7 9.87 -16.32 7.65
C LEU A 7 8.91 -15.14 7.39
N LEU A 8 7.75 -15.12 8.05
CA LEU A 8 6.78 -14.02 7.91
C LEU A 8 7.35 -12.70 8.43
N THR A 9 7.96 -12.74 9.61
CA THR A 9 8.56 -11.56 10.26
C THR A 9 9.70 -11.01 9.40
N GLY A 10 10.56 -11.90 8.88
CA GLY A 10 11.63 -11.54 7.96
C GLY A 10 11.09 -10.90 6.67
N THR A 11 10.06 -11.50 6.06
CA THR A 11 9.43 -10.98 4.84
C THR A 11 8.81 -9.60 5.10
N GLN A 12 8.14 -9.40 6.23
CA GLN A 12 7.53 -8.13 6.63
C GLN A 12 8.58 -7.04 6.86
N LEU A 13 9.71 -7.36 7.50
CA LEU A 13 10.82 -6.42 7.69
C LEU A 13 11.47 -6.03 6.36
N CYS A 14 11.70 -6.97 5.45
CA CYS A 14 12.22 -6.69 4.12
C CYS A 14 11.31 -5.73 3.34
N ILE A 15 10.00 -6.01 3.35
CA ILE A 15 9.01 -5.19 2.68
C ILE A 15 8.92 -3.79 3.30
N ALA A 16 8.94 -3.68 4.63
CA ALA A 16 8.96 -2.40 5.33
C ALA A 16 10.21 -1.57 4.98
N PHE A 17 11.38 -2.21 4.91
CA PHE A 17 12.62 -1.52 4.52
C PHE A 17 12.55 -0.98 3.08
N ILE A 18 12.00 -1.77 2.14
CA ILE A 18 11.77 -1.33 0.77
C ILE A 18 10.81 -0.13 0.74
N TYR A 19 9.70 -0.17 1.48
CA TYR A 19 8.75 0.94 1.54
C TYR A 19 9.39 2.22 2.09
N VAL A 20 10.19 2.12 3.15
CA VAL A 20 10.93 3.26 3.71
C VAL A 20 11.93 3.82 2.70
N ALA A 21 12.73 2.96 2.05
CA ALA A 21 13.68 3.39 1.02
C ALA A 21 12.98 4.09 -0.15
N MET A 22 11.89 3.51 -0.65
CA MET A 22 11.11 4.13 -1.72
C MET A 22 10.49 5.47 -1.29
N ALA A 23 10.03 5.60 -0.04
CA ALA A 23 9.50 6.88 0.41
C ALA A 23 10.57 7.98 0.52
N PHE A 24 11.81 7.64 0.90
CA PHE A 24 12.93 8.58 0.83
C PHE A 24 13.24 8.98 -0.63
N LEU A 25 13.14 8.04 -1.57
CA LEU A 25 13.29 8.34 -3.00
C LEU A 25 12.18 9.27 -3.51
N PHE A 26 10.92 9.07 -3.09
CA PHE A 26 9.79 9.93 -3.45
C PHE A 26 9.79 11.32 -2.79
N GLN A 27 10.56 11.54 -1.72
CA GLN A 27 10.75 12.88 -1.14
C GLN A 27 11.67 13.75 -2.00
N LYS A 28 12.65 13.13 -2.67
CA LYS A 28 13.44 13.81 -3.69
C LYS A 28 12.54 13.88 -4.93
N LYS A 29 12.37 15.06 -5.53
CA LYS A 29 11.62 15.25 -6.79
C LYS A 29 12.33 14.50 -7.92
N GLN A 30 12.16 13.18 -7.97
CA GLN A 30 12.79 12.31 -8.95
C GLN A 30 11.76 11.83 -9.96
N GLU A 31 12.22 11.67 -11.19
CA GLU A 31 11.45 11.11 -12.29
C GLU A 31 11.38 9.58 -12.12
N PHE A 32 10.16 9.03 -12.08
CA PHE A 32 9.94 7.58 -11.98
C PHE A 32 9.13 7.05 -13.17
N HIS A 33 9.40 5.82 -13.57
CA HIS A 33 8.58 5.12 -14.55
C HIS A 33 7.22 4.73 -13.94
N ILE A 34 6.15 4.72 -14.73
CA ILE A 34 4.77 4.44 -14.27
C ILE A 34 4.61 3.07 -13.58
N LEU A 35 5.44 2.10 -14.00
CA LEU A 35 5.50 0.76 -13.39
C LEU A 35 5.90 0.79 -11.91
N PHE A 36 6.67 1.80 -11.50
CA PHE A 36 7.09 1.96 -10.10
C PHE A 36 5.91 2.29 -9.17
N LEU A 37 4.86 2.94 -9.69
CA LEU A 37 3.63 3.21 -8.94
C LEU A 37 2.88 1.91 -8.58
N PHE A 38 2.87 0.94 -9.50
CA PHE A 38 2.24 -0.36 -9.28
C PHE A 38 3.07 -1.32 -8.42
N GLY A 39 4.38 -1.08 -8.28
CA GLY A 39 5.24 -1.90 -7.43
C GLY A 39 4.73 -1.97 -5.98
N MET A 40 4.25 -0.85 -5.45
CA MET A 40 3.77 -0.74 -4.08
C MET A 40 2.49 -1.58 -3.83
N PRO A 41 1.41 -1.46 -4.62
CA PRO A 41 0.25 -2.34 -4.52
C PRO A 41 0.55 -3.83 -4.76
N ILE A 42 1.44 -4.16 -5.70
CA ILE A 42 1.80 -5.55 -6.01
C ILE A 42 2.49 -6.23 -4.82
N MET A 43 3.46 -5.56 -4.21
CA MET A 43 4.12 -6.11 -3.01
C MET A 43 3.14 -6.32 -1.87
N TYR A 44 2.16 -5.42 -1.71
CA TYR A 44 1.12 -5.56 -0.70
C TYR A 44 0.21 -6.76 -0.93
N ILE A 45 -0.14 -7.06 -2.19
CA ILE A 45 -0.89 -8.28 -2.54
C ILE A 45 -0.08 -9.52 -2.15
N CYS A 46 1.19 -9.58 -2.54
CA CYS A 46 2.06 -10.72 -2.24
C CYS A 46 2.13 -10.96 -0.72
N TRP A 47 2.32 -9.90 0.04
CA TRP A 47 2.39 -9.96 1.50
C TRP A 47 1.05 -10.31 2.16
N GLY A 48 -0.04 -9.68 1.75
CA GLY A 48 -1.39 -9.97 2.24
C GLY A 48 -1.81 -11.42 1.96
N SER A 49 -1.42 -11.96 0.80
CA SER A 49 -1.67 -13.36 0.44
C SER A 49 -0.95 -14.33 1.38
N VAL A 50 0.30 -14.03 1.74
CA VAL A 50 1.07 -14.82 2.70
C VAL A 50 0.43 -14.76 4.10
N LEU A 51 0.02 -13.58 4.56
CA LEU A 51 -0.68 -13.42 5.85
C LEU A 51 -1.95 -14.26 5.91
N ILE A 52 -2.79 -14.18 4.88
CA ILE A 52 -4.05 -14.94 4.82
C ILE A 52 -3.77 -16.44 4.76
N TYR A 53 -2.82 -16.88 3.95
CA TYR A 53 -2.49 -18.29 3.82
C TYR A 53 -2.03 -18.92 5.15
N TYR A 54 -1.26 -18.18 5.95
CA TYR A 54 -0.72 -18.69 7.22
C TYR A 54 -1.66 -18.53 8.41
N PHE A 55 -2.52 -17.51 8.41
CA PHE A 55 -3.34 -17.19 9.59
C PHE A 55 -4.84 -17.44 9.40
N SER A 56 -5.31 -17.75 8.20
CA SER A 56 -6.71 -18.13 8.00
C SER A 56 -6.92 -19.63 8.20
N TYR A 57 -7.90 -19.98 9.03
CA TYR A 57 -8.44 -21.33 9.07
C TYR A 57 -9.62 -21.47 8.11
N PHE A 58 -10.50 -20.46 8.10
CA PHE A 58 -11.65 -20.38 7.20
C PHE A 58 -11.32 -19.56 5.96
N LEU A 59 -10.41 -20.07 5.12
CA LEU A 59 -9.84 -19.33 3.99
C LEU A 59 -10.90 -18.70 3.07
N TYR A 60 -11.97 -19.43 2.73
CA TYR A 60 -13.04 -18.91 1.87
C TYR A 60 -13.77 -17.71 2.48
N LEU A 61 -14.07 -17.79 3.79
CA LEU A 61 -14.68 -16.68 4.53
C LEU A 61 -13.75 -15.47 4.57
N THR A 62 -12.48 -15.69 4.91
CA THR A 62 -11.46 -14.64 4.96
C THR A 62 -11.31 -13.94 3.61
N LEU A 63 -11.33 -14.69 2.50
CA LEU A 63 -11.28 -14.12 1.15
C LEU A 63 -12.52 -13.31 0.79
N LEU A 64 -13.73 -13.74 1.17
CA LEU A 64 -14.96 -12.96 0.95
C LEU A 64 -14.92 -11.64 1.70
N TRP A 65 -14.53 -11.67 2.97
CA TRP A 65 -14.38 -10.46 3.78
C TRP A 65 -13.23 -9.57 3.30
N MET A 66 -12.16 -10.17 2.77
CA MET A 66 -11.09 -9.42 2.10
C MET A 66 -11.59 -8.71 0.84
N LEU A 67 -12.41 -9.37 0.01
CA LEU A 67 -12.99 -8.76 -1.18
C LEU A 67 -13.91 -7.59 -0.79
N LEU A 68 -14.75 -7.77 0.23
CA LEU A 68 -15.60 -6.70 0.75
C LEU A 68 -14.75 -5.52 1.26
N GLY A 69 -13.73 -5.81 2.06
CA GLY A 69 -12.78 -4.81 2.53
C GLY A 69 -12.08 -4.09 1.38
N PHE A 70 -11.66 -4.82 0.35
CA PHE A 70 -11.01 -4.26 -0.84
C PHE A 70 -11.90 -3.26 -1.57
N LEU A 71 -13.18 -3.62 -1.79
CA LEU A 71 -14.15 -2.71 -2.39
C LEU A 71 -14.36 -1.46 -1.52
N LEU A 72 -14.50 -1.63 -0.20
CA LEU A 72 -14.60 -0.51 0.74
C LEU A 72 -13.36 0.39 0.69
N GLY A 73 -12.16 -0.19 0.63
CA GLY A 73 -10.91 0.54 0.54
C GLY A 73 -10.82 1.38 -0.74
N ILE A 74 -11.27 0.85 -1.88
CA ILE A 74 -11.35 1.62 -3.13
C ILE A 74 -12.30 2.80 -2.98
N VAL A 75 -13.49 2.57 -2.42
CA VAL A 75 -14.48 3.64 -2.20
C VAL A 75 -13.91 4.72 -1.28
N ILE A 76 -13.21 4.34 -0.21
CA ILE A 76 -12.53 5.29 0.69
C ILE A 76 -11.48 6.10 -0.08
N SER A 77 -10.69 5.46 -0.95
CA SER A 77 -9.67 6.15 -1.75
C SER A 77 -10.27 7.14 -2.75
N VAL A 78 -11.37 6.79 -3.40
CA VAL A 78 -12.08 7.70 -4.30
C VAL A 78 -12.71 8.85 -3.53
N TYR A 79 -13.36 8.58 -2.39
CA TYR A 79 -13.97 9.60 -1.54
C TYR A 79 -12.94 10.58 -0.98
N LYS A 80 -11.75 10.09 -0.62
CA LYS A 80 -10.62 10.90 -0.16
C LYS A 80 -9.59 11.15 -1.24
N SER A 81 -10.01 11.33 -2.50
CA SER A 81 -9.11 11.55 -3.63
C SER A 81 -8.12 12.68 -3.40
N ASN A 82 -8.55 13.74 -2.70
CA ASN A 82 -7.76 14.94 -2.41
C ASN A 82 -6.62 14.70 -1.41
N TRP A 83 -6.59 13.57 -0.69
CA TRP A 83 -5.51 13.22 0.23
C TRP A 83 -4.28 12.64 -0.49
N PHE A 84 -4.44 12.24 -1.75
CA PHE A 84 -3.39 11.62 -2.52
C PHE A 84 -2.67 12.63 -3.39
N SER A 85 -1.36 12.45 -3.50
CA SER A 85 -0.46 13.27 -4.31
C SER A 85 -0.89 13.37 -5.76
N GLN A 86 -0.81 14.57 -6.32
CA GLN A 86 -0.92 14.77 -7.76
C GLN A 86 0.32 14.19 -8.45
N LEU A 87 0.07 13.46 -9.53
CA LEU A 87 1.11 12.98 -10.44
C LEU A 87 1.22 13.95 -11.61
N TYR A 88 2.44 14.36 -11.92
CA TYR A 88 2.77 15.13 -13.11
C TYR A 88 3.43 14.20 -14.12
N TYR A 89 2.86 14.09 -15.31
CA TYR A 89 3.40 13.25 -16.37
C TYR A 89 4.17 14.12 -17.37
N ILE A 90 5.43 13.74 -17.63
CA ILE A 90 6.31 14.36 -18.62
C ILE A 90 6.30 13.48 -19.87
N GLU A 91 5.72 14.01 -20.94
CA GLU A 91 5.52 13.27 -22.20
C GLU A 91 6.82 12.95 -22.92
N SER A 92 7.84 13.81 -22.83
CA SER A 92 9.13 13.65 -23.53
C SER A 92 9.96 12.46 -23.02
N LYS A 93 9.85 12.12 -21.73
CA LYS A 93 10.67 11.10 -21.06
C LYS A 93 9.88 9.87 -20.62
N HIS A 94 8.58 9.82 -20.87
CA HIS A 94 7.67 8.80 -20.30
C HIS A 94 7.84 8.66 -18.77
N SER A 95 8.08 9.77 -18.08
CA SER A 95 8.39 9.78 -16.64
C SER A 95 7.35 10.56 -15.85
N ILE A 96 7.13 10.14 -14.61
CA ILE A 96 6.19 10.77 -13.68
C ILE A 96 6.96 11.39 -12.53
N ILE A 97 6.65 12.65 -12.22
CA ILE A 97 7.07 13.29 -10.99
C ILE A 97 5.93 13.12 -9.97
N CYS A 98 6.21 12.36 -8.93
CA CYS A 98 5.30 12.19 -7.80
C CYS A 98 5.67 13.19 -6.69
N HIS A 99 4.75 14.07 -6.32
CA HIS A 99 4.99 15.03 -5.25
C HIS A 99 4.39 14.54 -3.92
N LYS A 100 5.24 14.21 -2.94
CA LYS A 100 4.88 13.88 -1.54
C LYS A 100 4.12 12.55 -1.30
N ALA A 101 4.74 11.41 -1.58
CA ALA A 101 4.22 10.08 -1.21
C ALA A 101 4.20 9.77 0.32
N ILE A 102 4.29 10.79 1.19
CA ILE A 102 4.44 10.60 2.64
C ILE A 102 3.19 10.00 3.30
N VAL A 103 2.01 10.31 2.76
CA VAL A 103 0.73 9.74 3.23
C VAL A 103 0.68 8.24 2.97
N LEU A 104 1.16 7.82 1.79
CA LEU A 104 1.24 6.40 1.42
C LEU A 104 2.28 5.66 2.28
N LEU A 105 3.41 6.28 2.61
CA LEU A 105 4.38 5.72 3.56
C LEU A 105 3.77 5.53 4.95
N GLY A 106 3.13 6.56 5.49
CA GLY A 106 2.49 6.49 6.81
C GLY A 106 1.46 5.36 6.87
N TYR A 107 0.71 5.21 5.80
CA TYR A 107 -0.22 4.10 5.62
C TYR A 107 0.46 2.72 5.65
N PHE A 108 1.54 2.54 4.91
CA PHE A 108 2.30 1.28 4.93
C PHE A 108 2.89 0.98 6.30
N LEU A 109 3.43 1.98 7.00
CA LEU A 109 3.95 1.80 8.36
C LEU A 109 2.86 1.35 9.33
N VAL A 110 1.68 1.96 9.27
CA VAL A 110 0.52 1.54 10.08
C VAL A 110 0.12 0.10 9.76
N SER A 111 0.07 -0.27 8.47
CA SER A 111 -0.28 -1.63 8.06
C SER A 111 0.76 -2.67 8.52
N ALA A 112 2.05 -2.33 8.44
CA ALA A 112 3.14 -3.19 8.89
C ALA A 112 3.11 -3.35 10.42
N LEU A 113 2.88 -2.28 11.18
CA LEU A 113 2.73 -2.36 12.64
C LEU A 113 1.51 -3.22 13.03
N ALA A 114 0.37 -3.02 12.37
CA ALA A 114 -0.84 -3.80 12.63
C ALA A 114 -0.61 -5.29 12.39
N ALA A 115 0.06 -5.66 11.30
CA ALA A 115 0.39 -7.07 11.02
C ALA A 115 1.45 -7.64 11.98
N GLY A 116 2.44 -6.84 12.41
CA GLY A 116 3.40 -7.26 13.43
C GLY A 116 2.70 -7.53 14.77
N MET A 117 1.74 -6.69 15.15
CA MET A 117 0.91 -6.91 16.34
C MET A 117 0.02 -8.15 16.20
N LEU A 118 -0.56 -8.39 15.00
CA LEU A 118 -1.34 -9.59 14.71
C LEU A 118 -0.50 -10.86 14.85
N GLN A 119 0.73 -10.86 14.32
CA GLN A 119 1.69 -11.96 14.44
C GLN A 119 2.01 -12.23 15.91
N LEU A 120 2.38 -11.20 16.68
CA LEU A 120 2.70 -11.34 18.09
C LEU A 120 1.51 -11.83 18.91
N PHE A 121 0.30 -11.36 18.59
CA PHE A 121 -0.94 -11.84 19.22
C PHE A 121 -1.15 -13.34 18.95
N LEU A 122 -1.09 -13.77 17.69
CA LEU A 122 -1.29 -15.16 17.31
C LEU A 122 -0.19 -16.10 17.79
N TYR A 123 1.03 -15.60 17.99
CA TYR A 123 2.11 -16.35 18.61
C TYR A 123 1.78 -16.73 20.06
N ASN A 124 1.18 -15.80 20.82
CA ASN A 124 0.78 -16.04 22.20
C ASN A 124 -0.58 -16.75 22.33
N TYR A 125 -1.48 -16.54 21.37
CA TYR A 125 -2.85 -17.03 21.40
C TYR A 125 -3.23 -17.74 20.10
N SER A 126 -2.58 -18.88 19.81
CA SER A 126 -2.74 -19.60 18.54
C SER A 126 -4.16 -20.12 18.30
N ASP A 127 -4.94 -20.36 19.36
CA ASP A 127 -6.30 -20.89 19.26
C ASP A 127 -7.28 -19.90 18.61
N TYR A 128 -6.95 -18.61 18.56
CA TYR A 128 -7.79 -17.60 17.90
C TYR A 128 -7.90 -17.80 16.39
N ILE A 129 -6.97 -18.54 15.77
CA ILE A 129 -7.03 -18.87 14.34
C ILE A 129 -8.32 -19.65 14.01
N TYR A 130 -8.88 -20.41 14.95
CA TYR A 130 -10.13 -21.16 14.77
C TYR A 130 -11.39 -20.32 15.04
N ASN A 131 -11.25 -19.08 15.52
CA ASN A 131 -12.39 -18.23 15.81
C ASN A 131 -12.94 -17.63 14.50
N TRP A 132 -14.24 -17.77 14.30
CA TRP A 132 -14.96 -17.22 13.14
C TRP A 132 -14.74 -15.70 12.99
N ASN A 133 -15.03 -14.94 14.05
CA ASN A 133 -14.95 -13.47 14.04
C ASN A 133 -13.53 -12.97 13.76
N PHE A 134 -12.52 -13.73 14.17
CA PHE A 134 -11.13 -13.41 13.91
C PHE A 134 -10.80 -13.50 12.42
N ASN A 135 -11.26 -14.56 11.74
CA ASN A 135 -11.06 -14.74 10.30
C ASN A 135 -11.77 -13.66 9.49
N GLU A 136 -13.00 -13.27 9.88
CA GLU A 136 -13.73 -12.15 9.26
C GLU A 136 -12.99 -10.83 9.41
N GLY A 137 -12.60 -10.49 10.65
CA GLY A 137 -11.91 -9.25 10.97
C GLY A 137 -10.58 -9.14 10.24
N MET A 138 -9.80 -10.22 10.24
CA MET A 138 -8.51 -10.26 9.52
C MET A 138 -8.70 -10.04 8.02
N GLY A 139 -9.65 -10.75 7.40
CA GLY A 139 -9.97 -10.61 5.99
C GLY A 139 -10.37 -9.17 5.67
N LEU A 140 -11.32 -8.61 6.41
CA LEU A 140 -11.80 -7.25 6.20
C LEU A 140 -10.68 -6.21 6.37
N ILE A 141 -9.88 -6.30 7.43
CA ILE A 141 -8.79 -5.35 7.70
C ILE A 141 -7.77 -5.40 6.56
N ILE A 142 -7.24 -6.58 6.22
CA ILE A 142 -6.25 -6.73 5.13
C ILE A 142 -6.85 -6.25 3.81
N GLY A 143 -8.12 -6.59 3.55
CA GLY A 143 -8.89 -6.16 2.38
C GLY A 143 -8.99 -4.64 2.27
N VAL A 144 -9.46 -3.96 3.31
CA VAL A 144 -9.49 -2.48 3.37
C VAL A 144 -8.11 -1.94 3.10
N PHE A 145 -7.08 -2.55 3.72
CA PHE A 145 -5.76 -2.02 3.56
C PHE A 145 -5.28 -2.07 2.09
N MET A 146 -5.53 -3.20 1.44
CA MET A 146 -5.20 -3.46 0.04
C MET A 146 -6.02 -2.58 -0.91
N GLY A 147 -7.32 -2.42 -0.62
CA GLY A 147 -8.24 -1.60 -1.41
C GLY A 147 -7.83 -0.13 -1.45
N VAL A 148 -7.39 0.44 -0.32
CA VAL A 148 -6.92 1.83 -0.31
C VAL A 148 -5.62 1.98 -1.09
N CYS A 149 -4.66 1.05 -0.95
CA CYS A 149 -3.42 1.05 -1.74
C CYS A 149 -3.71 1.05 -3.24
N TRP A 150 -4.54 0.13 -3.73
CA TRP A 150 -4.91 0.05 -5.14
C TRP A 150 -5.77 1.23 -5.60
N GLY A 151 -6.76 1.62 -4.80
CA GLY A 151 -7.61 2.77 -5.09
C GLY A 151 -6.81 4.07 -5.16
N SER A 152 -5.80 4.25 -4.30
CA SER A 152 -4.93 5.43 -4.32
C SER A 152 -4.09 5.49 -5.59
N ALA A 153 -3.48 4.38 -6.01
CA ALA A 153 -2.75 4.29 -7.28
C ALA A 153 -3.66 4.59 -8.47
N GLY A 154 -4.90 4.07 -8.47
CA GLY A 154 -5.90 4.35 -9.49
C GLY A 154 -6.30 5.83 -9.55
N VAL A 155 -6.61 6.44 -8.41
CA VAL A 155 -6.96 7.87 -8.32
C VAL A 155 -5.80 8.76 -8.77
N MET A 156 -4.57 8.41 -8.40
CA MET A 156 -3.37 9.12 -8.83
C MET A 156 -3.19 9.08 -10.36
N LEU A 157 -3.49 7.94 -11.00
CA LEU A 157 -3.46 7.80 -12.46
C LEU A 157 -4.58 8.56 -13.17
N LEU A 158 -5.79 8.56 -12.60
CA LEU A 158 -6.93 9.28 -13.18
C LEU A 158 -6.77 10.80 -13.11
N ASN A 159 -6.08 11.30 -12.08
CA ASN A 159 -5.82 12.72 -11.87
C ASN A 159 -4.44 13.17 -12.38
N VAL A 160 -3.84 12.42 -13.32
CA VAL A 160 -2.53 12.79 -13.88
C VAL A 160 -2.64 14.12 -14.62
N GLN A 161 -1.75 15.05 -14.29
CA GLN A 161 -1.65 16.33 -15.01
C GLN A 161 -0.53 16.23 -16.05
N TRP A 162 -0.86 16.57 -17.28
CA TRP A 162 0.09 16.63 -18.40
C TRP A 162 0.89 17.91 -18.29
N VAL A 163 2.20 17.81 -18.16
CA VAL A 163 3.10 18.97 -18.17
C VAL A 163 3.84 18.98 -19.50
N ASP A 164 3.59 20.02 -20.29
CA ASP A 164 4.34 20.33 -21.51
C ASP A 164 5.64 21.05 -21.09
N GLU A 165 6.80 20.59 -21.57
CA GLU A 165 8.14 21.05 -21.14
C GLU A 165 8.32 22.59 -21.22
N ARG A 166 7.49 23.28 -22.01
CA ARG A 166 7.50 24.75 -22.15
C ARG A 166 7.20 25.52 -20.86
N HIS A 167 6.71 24.86 -19.81
CA HIS A 167 6.46 25.51 -18.51
C HIS A 167 7.54 25.29 -17.45
N GLU A 168 8.58 24.47 -17.70
CA GLU A 168 9.69 24.32 -16.75
C GLU A 168 10.48 25.63 -16.55
N ASP A 169 10.51 26.54 -17.53
CA ASP A 169 11.25 27.81 -17.37
C ASP A 169 10.47 28.91 -16.62
N CYS A 170 9.13 28.82 -16.49
CA CYS A 170 8.33 29.88 -15.86
C CYS A 170 7.95 29.62 -14.40
N SER A 171 7.99 28.38 -13.90
CA SER A 171 7.68 28.10 -12.49
C SER A 171 8.92 27.98 -11.59
N PHE A 172 10.12 27.98 -12.15
CA PHE A 172 11.38 27.89 -11.39
C PHE A 172 11.97 29.25 -10.98
N THR A 173 11.35 30.38 -11.37
CA THR A 173 11.85 31.73 -11.07
C THR A 173 11.06 32.49 -9.99
N SER A 174 10.09 31.87 -9.30
CA SER A 174 9.32 32.55 -8.25
C SER A 174 9.26 31.77 -6.92
N SER A 175 10.42 31.54 -6.31
CA SER A 175 10.53 31.45 -4.85
C SER A 175 11.98 31.72 -4.44
N SER A 176 12.36 32.99 -4.52
CA SER A 176 13.44 33.58 -3.72
C SER A 176 13.06 33.63 -2.25
#